data_AF-A0A2A5M0M7-F1
#
_entry.id   AF-A0A2A5M0M7-F1
#
_cell.length_a   1.000
_cell.length_b   1.000
_cell.length_c   1.000
_cell.angle_alpha   90.00
_cell.angle_beta   90.00
_cell.angle_gamma   90.00
#
_symmetry.space_group_name_H-M   'P 1'
#
loop_
_entity.id
_entity.type
_entity.pdbx_description
1 polymer ?
#
loop_
_entity_poly.entity_id
_entity_poly.type
_entity_poly.pdbx_seq_one_letter_code
_entity_poly.pdbx_strand_id
1 'polypeptide(L)'
;MPKNLTEAKDKLLSTEYPRWRNFLSCTILVLVVTGAVSAWWYVYYTTPDTECHKGFLYFSVIWLAVQWVVIGYLYRYQNIPAFARDAIKLQILLGNIWFGLFLFSLQPCAQ
;
A
#
# COMPACT_ATOMS: atom_id res chain seq x y z
N MET A 1 20.77 -26.89 -14.69
CA MET A 1 20.37 -25.57 -14.15
C MET A 1 21.56 -25.00 -13.38
N PRO A 2 21.95 -23.73 -13.54
CA PRO A 2 23.09 -23.18 -12.82
C PRO A 2 22.82 -23.18 -11.30
N LYS A 3 23.78 -23.68 -10.50
CA LYS A 3 23.65 -23.85 -9.03
C LYS A 3 23.17 -22.58 -8.32
N ASN A 4 23.68 -21.43 -8.75
CA ASN A 4 23.33 -20.11 -8.21
C ASN A 4 21.84 -19.76 -8.36
N LEU A 5 21.18 -20.26 -9.43
CA LEU A 5 19.77 -19.97 -9.71
C LEU A 5 18.85 -20.83 -8.85
N THR A 6 19.24 -22.07 -8.56
CA THR A 6 18.57 -22.93 -7.57
C THR A 6 18.66 -22.34 -6.16
N GLU A 7 19.83 -21.87 -5.74
CA GLU A 7 20.02 -21.26 -4.42
C GLU A 7 19.22 -19.95 -4.26
N ALA A 8 19.20 -19.10 -5.29
CA ALA A 8 18.37 -17.90 -5.30
C ALA A 8 16.88 -18.21 -5.22
N LYS A 9 16.43 -19.25 -5.94
CA LYS A 9 15.03 -19.70 -5.92
C LYS A 9 14.63 -20.21 -4.53
N ASP A 10 15.47 -21.03 -3.90
CA ASP A 10 15.20 -21.58 -2.57
C ASP A 10 15.13 -20.47 -1.51
N LYS A 11 15.99 -19.45 -1.63
CA LYS A 11 15.94 -18.26 -0.77
C LYS A 11 14.69 -17.40 -0.98
N LEU A 12 14.18 -17.29 -2.21
CA LEU A 12 12.96 -16.53 -2.50
C LEU A 12 11.68 -17.26 -2.06
N LEU A 13 11.70 -18.60 -2.14
CA LEU A 13 10.62 -19.47 -1.70
C LEU A 13 10.64 -19.73 -0.18
N SER A 14 11.72 -19.33 0.51
CA SER A 14 11.80 -19.47 1.95
C SER A 14 10.72 -18.66 2.65
N THR A 15 10.19 -19.23 3.73
CA THR A 15 9.24 -18.58 4.65
C THR A 15 9.97 -17.94 5.84
N GLU A 16 11.29 -18.14 5.94
CA GLU A 16 12.14 -17.51 6.95
C GLU A 16 12.30 -16.02 6.65
N TYR A 17 11.42 -15.22 7.25
CA TYR A 17 11.48 -13.76 7.17
C TYR A 17 11.84 -13.16 8.53
N PRO A 18 12.89 -12.33 8.62
CA PRO A 18 13.30 -11.72 9.89
C PRO A 18 12.16 -10.91 10.50
N ARG A 19 11.79 -11.23 11.75
CA ARG A 19 10.65 -10.58 12.44
C ARG A 19 10.83 -9.06 12.55
N TRP A 20 12.04 -8.60 12.85
CA TRP A 20 12.35 -7.16 12.91
C TRP A 20 12.12 -6.46 11.57
N ARG A 21 12.55 -7.07 10.45
CA ARG A 21 12.31 -6.55 9.11
C ARG A 21 10.81 -6.51 8.81
N ASN A 22 10.03 -7.50 9.27
CA ASN A 22 8.58 -7.49 9.09
C ASN A 22 7.93 -6.35 9.86
N PHE A 23 8.29 -6.17 11.13
CA PHE A 23 7.80 -5.06 11.95
C PHE A 23 8.12 -3.71 11.32
N LEU A 24 9.40 -3.45 11.02
CA LEU A 24 9.84 -2.18 10.46
C LEU A 24 9.14 -1.87 9.14
N SER A 25 9.09 -2.85 8.23
CA SER A 25 8.46 -2.64 6.91
C SER A 25 6.94 -2.47 6.99
N CYS A 26 6.24 -3.21 7.85
CA CYS A 26 4.81 -3.02 8.06
C CYS A 26 4.52 -1.65 8.68
N THR A 27 5.28 -1.22 9.68
CA THR A 27 5.12 0.11 10.30
C THR A 27 5.33 1.23 9.29
N ILE A 28 6.40 1.16 8.50
CA ILE A 28 6.65 2.16 7.43
C ILE A 28 5.51 2.15 6.42
N LEU A 29 5.03 0.98 6.00
CA LEU A 29 3.91 0.89 5.07
C LEU A 29 2.64 1.54 5.65
N VAL A 30 2.28 1.24 6.90
CA VAL A 30 1.12 1.88 7.54
C VAL A 30 1.25 3.40 7.54
N LEU A 31 2.42 3.93 7.87
CA LEU A 31 2.65 5.38 7.87
C LEU A 31 2.50 5.98 6.48
N VAL A 32 3.10 5.36 5.46
CA VAL A 32 3.06 5.86 4.07
C VAL A 32 1.63 5.84 3.52
N VAL A 33 0.90 4.73 3.68
CA VAL A 33 -0.44 4.60 3.10
C VAL A 33 -1.45 5.50 3.81
N THR A 34 -1.33 5.64 5.13
CA THR A 34 -2.17 6.55 5.91
C THR A 34 -1.85 8.00 5.56
N GLY A 35 -0.56 8.34 5.38
CA GLY A 35 -0.11 9.67 4.98
C GLY A 35 -0.60 10.06 3.58
N ALA A 36 -0.59 9.13 2.61
CA ALA A 36 -1.09 9.40 1.26
C ALA A 36 -2.60 9.69 1.26
N VAL A 37 -3.39 8.89 1.99
CA VAL A 37 -4.85 9.09 2.07
C VAL A 37 -5.20 10.34 2.89
N SER A 38 -4.46 10.64 3.96
CA SER A 38 -4.69 11.86 4.75
C SER A 38 -4.33 13.13 3.97
N ALA A 39 -3.28 13.09 3.12
CA ALA A 39 -2.97 14.19 2.22
C ALA A 39 -4.11 14.46 1.22
N TRP A 40 -4.73 13.40 0.68
CA TRP A 40 -5.93 13.54 -0.14
C TRP A 40 -7.09 14.15 0.64
N TRP A 41 -7.39 13.66 1.85
CA TRP A 41 -8.47 14.21 2.67
C TRP A 41 -8.25 15.69 2.97
N TYR A 42 -7.02 16.07 3.31
CA TYR A 42 -6.66 17.46 3.52
C TYR A 42 -7.00 18.31 2.29
N VAL A 43 -6.54 17.89 1.10
CA VAL A 43 -6.81 18.62 -0.16
C VAL A 43 -8.30 18.69 -0.47
N TYR A 44 -9.04 17.60 -0.24
CA TYR A 44 -10.48 17.57 -0.44
C TYR A 44 -11.20 18.61 0.44
N TYR A 45 -10.83 18.73 1.72
CA TYR A 45 -11.47 19.65 2.66
C TYR A 45 -10.99 21.11 2.52
N THR A 46 -9.81 21.35 1.95
CA THR A 46 -9.26 22.71 1.79
C THR A 46 -9.55 23.33 0.43
N THR A 47 -9.81 22.51 -0.59
CA THR A 47 -10.10 23.00 -1.95
C THR A 47 -11.59 23.24 -2.09
N PRO A 48 -12.03 24.46 -2.46
CA PRO A 48 -13.45 24.73 -2.73
C PRO A 48 -13.95 23.94 -3.95
N ASP A 49 -15.26 23.72 -4.02
CA ASP A 49 -15.95 23.09 -5.16
C ASP A 49 -15.53 21.64 -5.47
N THR A 50 -15.12 20.88 -4.46
CA THR A 50 -14.77 19.45 -4.54
C THR A 50 -15.92 18.50 -4.22
N GLU A 51 -17.13 19.00 -3.94
CA GLU A 51 -18.25 18.18 -3.45
C GLU A 51 -18.67 17.04 -4.38
N CYS A 52 -18.47 17.19 -5.69
CA CYS A 52 -18.68 16.15 -6.69
C CYS A 52 -17.81 14.91 -6.46
N HIS A 53 -16.67 15.05 -5.78
CA HIS A 53 -15.70 13.99 -5.51
C HIS A 53 -15.96 13.28 -4.17
N LYS A 54 -17.12 13.51 -3.53
CA LYS A 54 -17.56 12.78 -2.31
C LYS A 54 -17.46 11.26 -2.47
N GLY A 55 -17.75 10.73 -3.66
CA GLY A 55 -17.59 9.32 -3.97
C GLY A 55 -16.15 8.82 -3.77
N PHE A 56 -15.17 9.59 -4.25
CA PHE A 56 -13.74 9.26 -4.08
C PHE A 56 -13.28 9.43 -2.64
N LEU A 57 -13.89 10.34 -1.87
CA LEU A 57 -13.66 10.44 -0.43
C LEU A 57 -14.07 9.13 0.27
N TYR A 58 -15.29 8.63 0.06
CA TYR A 58 -15.72 7.36 0.65
C TYR A 58 -14.89 6.16 0.16
N PHE A 59 -14.57 6.12 -1.13
CA PHE A 59 -13.72 5.08 -1.69
C PHE A 59 -12.33 5.09 -1.06
N SER A 60 -11.73 6.26 -0.81
CA SER A 60 -10.42 6.37 -0.17
C SER A 60 -10.38 5.81 1.27
N VAL A 61 -11.50 5.88 2.00
CA VAL A 61 -11.65 5.26 3.33
C VAL A 61 -11.62 3.73 3.20
N ILE A 62 -12.40 3.18 2.28
CA ILE A 62 -12.45 1.72 2.03
C ILE A 62 -11.08 1.24 1.54
N TRP A 63 -10.45 1.99 0.64
CA TRP A 63 -9.11 1.75 0.12
C TRP A 63 -8.07 1.66 1.24
N LEU A 64 -8.07 2.62 2.18
CA LEU A 64 -7.19 2.61 3.34
C LEU A 64 -7.45 1.40 4.25
N ALA A 65 -8.73 1.10 4.52
CA ALA A 65 -9.11 -0.02 5.37
C ALA A 65 -8.63 -1.37 4.82
N VAL A 66 -8.81 -1.61 3.52
CA VAL A 66 -8.34 -2.84 2.85
C VAL A 66 -6.82 -2.96 2.98
N GLN A 67 -6.08 -1.87 2.79
CA GLN A 67 -4.62 -1.89 2.93
C GLN A 67 -4.17 -2.19 4.35
N TRP A 68 -4.80 -1.61 5.36
CA TRP A 68 -4.51 -1.94 6.76
C TRP A 68 -4.76 -3.41 7.07
N VAL A 69 -5.85 -3.99 6.56
CA VAL A 69 -6.13 -5.42 6.71
C VAL A 69 -5.02 -6.27 6.08
N VAL A 70 -4.60 -5.95 4.86
CA VAL A 70 -3.51 -6.68 4.18
C VAL A 70 -2.18 -6.53 4.92
N ILE A 71 -1.83 -5.32 5.36
CA ILE A 71 -0.58 -5.08 6.11
C ILE A 71 -0.61 -5.81 7.46
N GLY A 72 -1.76 -5.80 8.15
CA GLY A 72 -1.97 -6.54 9.39
C GLY A 72 -1.87 -8.05 9.19
N TYR A 73 -2.42 -8.57 8.09
CA TYR A 73 -2.27 -9.97 7.71
C TYR A 73 -0.80 -10.33 7.48
N LEU A 74 -0.06 -9.52 6.71
CA LEU A 74 1.40 -9.71 6.53
C LEU A 74 2.15 -9.63 7.86
N TYR A 75 1.75 -8.75 8.77
CA TYR A 75 2.39 -8.64 10.08
C TYR A 75 2.20 -9.92 10.91
N ARG A 76 0.98 -10.47 10.93
CA ARG A 76 0.58 -11.60 11.78
C ARG A 76 1.02 -12.98 11.26
N TYR A 77 1.03 -13.18 9.94
CA TYR A 77 1.30 -14.47 9.33
C TYR A 77 2.73 -14.55 8.76
N GLN A 78 3.50 -15.53 9.22
CA GLN A 78 4.90 -15.74 8.81
C GLN A 78 5.04 -16.76 7.66
N ASN A 79 4.02 -17.59 7.41
CA ASN A 79 4.07 -18.71 6.46
C ASN A 79 4.04 -18.30 4.97
N ILE A 80 4.15 -17.00 4.68
CA ILE A 80 4.10 -16.46 3.32
C ILE A 80 5.54 -16.44 2.77
N PRO A 81 5.79 -16.99 1.57
CA PRO A 81 7.10 -16.93 0.93
C PRO A 81 7.63 -15.50 0.84
N ALA A 82 8.94 -15.33 1.03
CA ALA A 82 9.58 -14.01 1.04
C ALA A 82 9.29 -13.21 -0.24
N PHE A 83 9.32 -13.86 -1.41
CA PHE A 83 8.95 -13.25 -2.69
C PHE A 83 7.52 -12.69 -2.71
N ALA A 84 6.54 -13.50 -2.29
CA ALA A 84 5.13 -13.10 -2.30
C ALA A 84 4.89 -11.93 -1.32
N ARG A 85 5.54 -11.96 -0.16
CA ARG A 85 5.48 -10.87 0.83
C ARG A 85 6.01 -9.57 0.24
N ASP A 86 7.19 -9.59 -0.36
CA ASP A 86 7.80 -8.39 -0.92
C ASP A 86 7.02 -7.88 -2.15
N ALA A 87 6.45 -8.78 -2.97
CA ALA A 87 5.56 -8.43 -4.08
C ALA A 87 4.26 -7.75 -3.60
N ILE A 88 3.61 -8.24 -2.53
CA ILE A 88 2.40 -7.61 -1.98
C ILE A 88 2.72 -6.21 -1.46
N LYS A 89 3.85 -6.02 -0.77
CA LYS A 89 4.29 -4.70 -0.28
C LYS A 89 4.54 -3.74 -1.44
N LEU A 90 5.17 -4.22 -2.51
CA LEU A 90 5.39 -3.43 -3.72
C LEU A 90 4.07 -3.04 -4.40
N GLN A 91 3.12 -3.99 -4.47
CA GLN A 91 1.79 -3.74 -5.02
C GLN A 91 1.03 -2.67 -4.24
N ILE A 92 1.11 -2.68 -2.90
CA ILE A 92 0.54 -1.64 -2.05
C ILE A 92 1.15 -0.29 -2.38
N LEU A 93 2.49 -0.19 -2.46
CA LEU A 93 3.17 1.06 -2.78
C LEU A 93 2.76 1.60 -4.15
N LEU A 94 2.84 0.76 -5.20
CA LEU A 94 2.47 1.14 -6.55
C LEU A 94 1.00 1.53 -6.67
N GLY A 95 0.12 0.80 -5.98
CA GLY A 95 -1.30 1.11 -5.90
C GLY A 95 -1.58 2.48 -5.28
N ASN A 96 -0.85 2.88 -4.22
CA ASN A 96 -1.01 4.22 -3.65
C ASN A 96 -0.44 5.32 -4.54
N ILE A 97 0.66 5.07 -5.25
CA ILE A 97 1.19 6.03 -6.24
C ILE A 97 0.14 6.25 -7.32
N TRP A 98 -0.40 5.18 -7.90
CA TRP A 98 -1.41 5.27 -8.94
C TRP A 98 -2.70 5.95 -8.43
N PHE A 99 -3.21 5.55 -7.27
CA PHE A 99 -4.40 6.14 -6.69
C PHE A 99 -4.19 7.62 -6.34
N GLY A 100 -3.03 7.97 -5.80
CA GLY A 100 -2.66 9.37 -5.55
C GLY A 100 -2.62 10.19 -6.83
N LEU A 101 -1.92 9.72 -7.86
CA LEU A 101 -1.87 10.40 -9.17
C LEU A 101 -3.26 10.59 -9.77
N PHE A 102 -4.13 9.59 -9.65
CA PHE A 102 -5.52 9.70 -10.07
C PHE A 102 -6.26 10.80 -9.30
N LEU A 103 -6.20 10.79 -7.97
CA LEU A 103 -6.88 11.77 -7.14
C LEU A 103 -6.39 13.21 -7.37
N PHE A 104 -5.07 13.40 -7.50
CA PHE A 104 -4.48 14.72 -7.78
C PHE A 104 -4.69 15.20 -9.23
N SER A 105 -5.09 14.31 -10.14
CA SER A 105 -5.49 14.69 -11.50
C SER A 105 -6.93 15.20 -11.60
N LEU A 106 -7.73 15.04 -10.54
CA LEU A 106 -9.12 15.50 -10.51
C LEU A 106 -9.17 17.02 -10.53
N GLN A 107 -9.89 17.58 -11.50
CA GLN A 107 -10.18 19.00 -11.56
C GLN A 107 -11.32 19.37 -10.59
N PRO A 108 -11.34 20.60 -10.04
CA PRO A 108 -12.48 21.10 -9.28
C PRO A 108 -13.73 21.15 -10.17
N CYS A 109 -14.90 20.98 -9.55
CA CYS A 109 -16.15 20.83 -10.30
C CYS A 109 -16.86 22.13 -10.64
N ALA A 110 -16.47 23.24 -10.02
CA ALA A 110 -16.81 24.56 -10.52
C ALA A 110 -15.84 24.94 -11.64
N GLN A 111 -16.23 24.60 -12.87
CA GLN A 111 -15.85 25.37 -14.07
C GLN A 111 -17.03 26.24 -14.47
#